data_AF-A0A381TX09-F1
#
_entry.id   AF-A0A381TX09-F1
#
_cell.length_a   1.000
_cell.length_b   1.000
_cell.length_c   1.000
_cell.angle_alpha   90.00
_cell.angle_beta   90.00
_cell.angle_gamma   90.00
#
_symmetry.space_group_name_H-M   'P 1'
#
loop_
_entity.id
_entity.type
_entity.pdbx_description
1 polymer ?
#
loop_
_entity_poly.entity_id
_entity_poly.type
_entity_poly.pdbx_seq_one_letter_code
_entity_poly.pdbx_strand_id
1 'polypeptide(L)'
;MLPQGMGEVECEICDAVCRVTHEPTVEALKAESVQCPHCATVVVAGTDKRPVELTCASCSGIFVITRKIVKVEIECPNCQSRLRIRPRPGKRELSCPSCANSFNVTF
;
A
#
# COMPACT_ATOMS: atom_id res chain seq x y z
N MET A 1 -15.17 2.02 7.23
CA MET A 1 -14.19 2.39 6.19
C MET A 1 -13.75 1.12 5.50
N LEU A 2 -13.78 1.07 4.16
CA LEU A 2 -13.29 -0.10 3.45
C LEU A 2 -11.75 -0.17 3.53
N PRO A 3 -11.16 -1.35 3.72
CA PRO A 3 -9.73 -1.56 3.52
C PRO A 3 -9.26 -1.01 2.18
N GLN A 4 -8.06 -0.43 2.17
CA GLN A 4 -7.45 0.04 0.94
C GLN A 4 -7.02 -1.13 0.07
N GLY A 5 -7.49 -1.18 -1.18
CA GLY A 5 -7.12 -2.21 -2.13
C GLY A 5 -8.16 -2.33 -3.25
N MET A 6 -7.75 -2.99 -4.33
CA MET A 6 -8.66 -3.43 -5.39
C MET A 6 -9.01 -4.91 -5.19
N GLY A 7 -10.15 -5.31 -5.76
CA GLY A 7 -10.71 -6.64 -5.62
C GLY A 7 -11.90 -6.69 -4.66
N GLU A 8 -12.15 -7.87 -4.11
CA GLU A 8 -13.16 -8.07 -3.07
C GLU A 8 -12.58 -7.62 -1.73
N VAL A 9 -13.25 -6.64 -1.15
CA VAL A 9 -12.87 -5.99 0.10
C VAL A 9 -14.03 -6.12 1.07
N GLU A 10 -13.77 -6.71 2.22
CA GLU A 10 -14.75 -6.84 3.29
C GLU A 10 -14.67 -5.62 4.23
N CYS A 11 -15.83 -5.06 4.56
CA CYS A 11 -15.90 -3.97 5.52
C CYS A 11 -15.69 -4.50 6.94
N GLU A 12 -14.59 -4.11 7.61
CA GLU A 12 -14.25 -4.53 8.98
C GLU A 12 -15.29 -4.12 10.07
N ILE A 13 -16.35 -3.39 9.71
CA ILE A 13 -17.37 -2.88 10.65
C ILE A 13 -18.72 -3.61 10.49
N CYS A 14 -19.07 -4.04 9.27
CA CYS A 14 -20.39 -4.58 8.96
C CYS A 14 -20.36 -5.82 8.07
N ASP A 15 -19.17 -6.38 7.83
CA ASP A 15 -18.92 -7.59 7.03
C ASP A 15 -19.48 -7.53 5.59
N ALA A 16 -19.80 -6.33 5.10
CA ALA A 16 -20.25 -6.13 3.74
C ALA A 16 -19.11 -6.38 2.76
N VAL A 17 -19.33 -7.26 1.79
CA VAL A 17 -18.38 -7.52 0.69
C VAL A 17 -18.59 -6.49 -0.41
N CYS A 18 -17.56 -5.71 -0.68
CA CYS A 18 -17.54 -4.69 -1.70
C CYS A 18 -16.51 -5.03 -2.78
N ARG A 19 -16.92 -4.93 -4.04
CA ARG A 19 -16.03 -5.15 -5.18
C ARG A 19 -15.51 -3.81 -5.69
N VAL A 20 -14.24 -3.54 -5.46
CA VAL A 20 -13.59 -2.27 -5.84
C VAL A 20 -12.73 -2.50 -7.09
N THR A 21 -13.12 -1.85 -8.19
CA THR A 21 -12.38 -1.86 -9.46
C THR A 21 -12.21 -0.44 -9.99
N HIS A 22 -10.99 -0.10 -10.41
CA HIS A 22 -10.69 1.22 -10.96
C HIS A 22 -9.73 1.07 -12.15
N GLU A 23 -10.25 1.23 -13.37
CA GLU A 23 -9.53 0.95 -14.62
C GLU A 23 -8.18 1.69 -14.72
N PRO A 24 -8.08 3.00 -14.42
CA PRO A 24 -6.80 3.70 -14.50
C PRO A 24 -5.72 3.11 -13.60
N THR A 25 -6.10 2.55 -12.44
CA THR A 25 -5.12 1.92 -11.55
C THR A 25 -4.72 0.53 -12.05
N VAL A 26 -5.63 -0.21 -12.69
CA VAL A 26 -5.32 -1.49 -13.34
C VAL A 26 -4.30 -1.29 -14.47
N GLU A 27 -4.52 -0.29 -15.33
CA GLU A 27 -3.59 0.06 -16.40
C GLU A 27 -2.23 0.49 -15.86
N ALA A 28 -2.22 1.35 -14.82
CA ALA A 28 -0.98 1.79 -14.19
C ALA A 28 -0.18 0.63 -13.58
N LEU A 29 -0.85 -0.37 -12.98
CA LEU A 29 -0.18 -1.54 -12.41
C LEU A 29 0.37 -2.49 -13.49
N LYS A 30 -0.32 -2.61 -14.62
CA LYS A 30 0.16 -3.41 -15.76
C LYS A 30 1.37 -2.74 -16.44
N ALA A 31 1.36 -1.42 -16.57
CA ALA A 31 2.45 -0.62 -17.14
C ALA A 31 3.60 -0.33 -16.16
N GLU A 32 3.49 -0.75 -14.90
CA GLU A 32 4.50 -0.52 -13.87
C GLU A 32 5.85 -1.12 -14.27
N SER A 33 6.89 -0.29 -14.29
CA SER A 33 8.26 -0.70 -14.49
C SER A 33 8.92 -1.03 -13.15
N VAL A 34 9.43 -2.24 -13.02
CA VAL A 34 10.06 -2.76 -11.80
C VAL A 34 11.48 -3.20 -12.11
N GLN A 35 12.41 -2.81 -11.26
CA GLN A 35 13.81 -3.18 -11.40
C GLN A 35 14.05 -4.58 -10.83
N CYS A 36 14.65 -5.46 -11.62
CA CYS A 36 15.00 -6.80 -11.16
C CYS A 36 16.07 -6.71 -10.04
N PRO A 37 15.87 -7.39 -8.89
CA PRO A 37 16.84 -7.35 -7.79
C PRO A 37 18.16 -8.08 -8.08
N HIS A 38 18.19 -8.96 -9.10
CA HIS A 38 19.38 -9.75 -9.45
C HIS A 38 20.32 -9.05 -10.43
N CYS A 39 19.76 -8.42 -11.48
CA CYS A 39 20.54 -7.87 -12.59
C CYS A 39 20.29 -6.38 -12.86
N ALA A 40 19.44 -5.72 -12.06
CA ALA A 40 19.04 -4.32 -12.22
C ALA A 40 18.36 -3.98 -13.56
N THR A 41 18.03 -4.97 -14.40
CA THR A 41 17.26 -4.76 -15.62
C THR A 41 15.84 -4.34 -15.29
N VAL A 42 15.31 -3.38 -16.03
CA VAL A 42 13.92 -2.94 -15.91
C VAL A 42 13.01 -3.94 -16.59
N VAL A 43 12.01 -4.44 -15.86
CA VAL A 43 11.00 -5.39 -16.32
C VAL A 43 9.62 -4.75 -16.14
N VAL A 44 8.75 -4.86 -17.14
CA VAL A 44 7.36 -4.39 -17.03
C VAL A 44 6.53 -5.47 -16.33
N ALA A 45 5.73 -5.09 -15.33
CA ALA A 45 5.00 -6.04 -14.52
C ALA A 45 3.95 -6.84 -15.32
N GLY A 46 3.25 -6.19 -16.27
CA GLY A 46 2.29 -6.85 -17.17
C GLY A 46 1.03 -7.41 -16.51
N THR A 47 0.88 -7.25 -15.19
CA THR A 47 -0.24 -7.75 -14.41
C THR A 47 -0.64 -6.76 -13.33
N ASP A 48 -1.93 -6.71 -13.03
CA ASP A 48 -2.56 -5.96 -11.95
C ASP A 48 -2.67 -6.79 -10.64
N LYS A 49 -2.43 -8.11 -10.72
CA LYS A 49 -2.49 -8.99 -9.54
C LYS A 49 -1.24 -8.82 -8.68
N ARG A 50 -1.46 -8.77 -7.36
CA ARG A 50 -0.41 -8.70 -6.33
C ARG A 50 -0.91 -9.42 -5.06
N PRO A 51 -0.07 -10.22 -4.37
CA PRO A 51 1.31 -10.54 -4.71
C PRO A 51 1.41 -11.45 -5.94
N VAL A 52 2.49 -11.32 -6.72
CA VAL A 52 2.73 -12.14 -7.92
C VAL A 52 4.23 -12.37 -8.11
N GLU A 53 4.58 -13.55 -8.61
CA GLU A 53 5.94 -13.90 -9.03
C GLU A 53 6.20 -13.42 -10.46
N LEU A 54 7.28 -12.68 -10.66
CA LEU A 54 7.78 -12.29 -11.97
C LEU A 54 9.11 -12.97 -12.26
N THR A 55 9.28 -13.40 -13.51
CA THR A 55 10.56 -13.90 -14.02
C THR A 55 11.21 -12.82 -14.88
N CYS A 56 12.46 -12.48 -14.57
CA CYS A 56 13.23 -11.54 -15.39
C CYS A 56 13.68 -12.21 -16.70
N ALA A 57 13.37 -11.61 -17.85
CA ALA A 57 13.79 -12.13 -19.15
C ALA A 57 15.32 -12.12 -19.35
N SER A 58 16.04 -11.23 -18.65
CA SER A 58 17.49 -11.05 -18.83
C SER A 58 18.36 -12.00 -17.99
N CYS A 59 17.93 -12.34 -16.77
CA CYS A 59 18.72 -13.17 -15.85
C CYS A 59 17.99 -14.43 -15.39
N SER A 60 16.76 -14.64 -15.85
CA SER A 60 15.89 -15.76 -15.44
C SER A 60 15.58 -15.81 -13.93
N GLY A 61 15.96 -14.77 -13.18
CA GLY A 61 15.69 -14.65 -11.74
C GLY A 61 14.20 -14.42 -11.48
N ILE A 62 13.69 -15.09 -10.44
CA ILE A 62 12.30 -14.99 -10.00
C ILE A 62 12.25 -14.06 -8.79
N PHE A 63 11.36 -13.08 -8.81
CA PHE A 63 11.13 -12.19 -7.68
C PHE A 63 9.64 -11.91 -7.49
N VAL A 64 9.24 -11.61 -6.26
CA VAL A 64 7.83 -11.35 -5.92
C VAL A 64 7.58 -9.84 -5.87
N ILE A 65 6.55 -9.38 -6.58
CA ILE A 65 6.03 -8.02 -6.37
C ILE A 65 4.85 -8.09 -5.42
N THR A 66 4.98 -7.41 -4.28
CA THR A 66 3.91 -7.25 -3.29
C THR A 66 3.10 -5.98 -3.52
N ARG A 67 1.89 -5.92 -2.96
CA ARG A 67 1.06 -4.69 -2.99
C ARG A 67 1.81 -3.52 -2.34
N LYS A 68 1.75 -2.35 -2.98
CA LYS A 68 2.25 -1.11 -2.39
C LYS A 68 1.30 -0.66 -1.28
N ILE A 69 1.79 -0.68 -0.03
CA ILE A 69 1.04 -0.17 1.11
C ILE A 69 1.20 1.35 1.15
N VAL A 70 0.12 2.08 0.88
CA VAL A 70 0.11 3.54 0.96
C VAL A 70 0.21 3.96 2.43
N LYS A 71 1.31 4.63 2.78
CA LYS A 71 1.46 5.28 4.08
C LYS A 71 0.91 6.70 3.96
N VAL A 72 0.15 7.13 4.96
CA VAL A 72 -0.35 8.50 5.06
C VAL A 72 0.57 9.32 5.94
N GLU A 73 0.71 10.60 5.61
CA GLU A 73 1.40 11.58 6.43
C GLU A 73 0.38 12.29 7.32
N ILE A 74 0.65 12.32 8.62
CA ILE A 74 -0.12 13.09 9.61
C ILE A 74 0.84 14.01 10.36
N GLU A 75 0.33 15.12 10.87
CA GLU A 75 1.09 16.04 11.71
C GLU A 75 0.70 15.87 13.17
N CYS A 76 1.70 15.85 14.06
CA CYS A 76 1.44 15.85 15.50
C CYS A 76 0.85 17.22 15.91
N PRO A 77 -0.29 17.27 16.62
CA PRO A 77 -0.91 18.54 17.00
C PRO A 77 -0.05 19.38 17.96
N ASN A 78 0.90 18.76 18.67
CA ASN A 78 1.72 19.45 19.67
C ASN A 78 3.04 19.99 19.10
N CYS A 79 3.79 19.16 18.35
CA CYS A 79 5.12 19.54 17.85
C CYS A 79 5.18 19.67 16.33
N GLN A 80 4.05 19.52 15.62
CA GLN A 80 3.93 19.64 14.16
C GLN A 80 4.87 18.71 13.36
N SER A 81 5.44 17.69 14.02
CA SER A 81 6.29 16.70 13.37
C SER A 81 5.47 15.84 12.42
N ARG A 82 5.98 15.61 11.21
CA ARG A 82 5.34 14.73 10.22
C ARG A 82 5.61 13.26 10.54
N LEU A 83 4.54 12.47 10.61
CA LEU A 83 4.58 11.05 10.91
C LEU A 83 4.01 10.25 9.74
N ARG A 84 4.72 9.20 9.32
CA ARG A 84 4.30 8.29 8.24
C ARG A 84 3.75 7.01 8.82
N ILE A 85 2.44 6.80 8.69
CA ILE A 85 1.72 5.68 9.31
C ILE A 85 0.89 4.91 8.29
N ARG A 86 0.56 3.66 8.62
CA ARG A 86 -0.45 2.90 7.86
C ARG A 86 -1.84 3.32 8.33
N PRO A 87 -2.75 3.72 7.44
CA PRO A 87 -4.14 4.00 7.80
C PRO A 87 -4.83 2.70 8.24
N ARG A 88 -5.60 2.77 9.31
CA ARG A 88 -6.38 1.66 9.89
C ARG A 88 -7.77 2.22 10.20
N PRO A 89 -8.86 1.53 9.85
CA PRO A 89 -10.21 1.97 10.20
C PRO A 89 -10.36 2.21 11.71
N GLY A 90 -11.09 3.26 12.08
CA GLY A 90 -11.45 3.53 13.47
C GLY A 90 -10.54 4.54 14.18
N LYS A 91 -10.77 4.70 15.48
CA LYS A 91 -9.99 5.59 16.35
C LYS A 91 -8.81 4.82 16.94
N ARG A 92 -7.62 5.38 16.83
CA ARG A 92 -6.45 4.89 17.56
C ARG A 92 -5.70 6.01 18.25
N GLU A 93 -5.10 5.65 19.36
CA GLU A 93 -4.12 6.47 20.04
C GLU A 93 -2.73 6.24 19.40
N LEU A 94 -2.05 7.33 19.08
CA LEU A 94 -0.69 7.33 18.56
C LEU A 94 0.20 8.14 19.49
N SER A 95 1.37 7.59 19.81
CA SER A 95 2.43 8.31 20.52
C SER A 95 3.37 8.99 19.53
N CYS A 96 3.55 10.30 19.66
CA CYS A 96 4.54 11.02 18.86
C CYS A 96 5.96 10.67 19.33
N PRO A 97 6.86 10.16 18.47
CA PRO A 97 8.25 9.87 18.83
C PRO A 97 9.07 11.14 19.13
N SER A 98 8.65 12.31 18.66
CA SER A 98 9.39 13.57 18.84
C SER A 98 9.06 14.30 20.15
N CYS A 99 7.81 14.22 20.62
CA CYS A 99 7.40 14.91 21.85
C CYS A 99 6.78 13.99 22.92
N ALA A 100 6.76 12.67 22.68
CA ALA A 100 6.18 11.64 23.55
C ALA A 100 4.68 11.78 23.87
N ASN A 101 4.01 12.83 23.37
CA ASN A 101 2.58 13.02 23.59
C ASN A 101 1.74 12.02 22.79
N SER A 102 0.70 11.50 23.44
CA SER A 102 -0.31 10.69 22.81
C SER A 102 -1.43 11.57 22.23
N PHE A 103 -1.91 11.20 21.06
CA PHE A 103 -3.04 11.87 20.41
C PHE A 103 -3.84 10.86 19.60
N ASN A 104 -5.13 11.16 19.43
CA ASN A 104 -6.04 10.27 18.71
C ASN A 104 -6.11 10.66 17.23
N VAL A 105 -6.07 9.65 16.36
CA VAL A 105 -6.29 9.80 14.92
C VAL A 105 -7.45 8.92 14.51
N THR A 106 -8.32 9.47 13.67
CA THR A 106 -9.48 8.78 13.11
C THR A 106 -9.32 8.71 11.60
N PHE A 107 -9.50 7.52 11.03
CA PHE A 107 -9.54 7.29 9.59
C PHE A 107 -10.89 6.70 9.18
#